data_AF-A0AAV8P0P4-F1
#
_entry.id   AF-A0AAV8P0P4-F1
#
_cell.length_a   1.000
_cell.length_b   1.000
_cell.length_c   1.000
_cell.angle_alpha   90.00
_cell.angle_beta   90.00
_cell.angle_gamma   90.00
#
_symmetry.space_group_name_H-M   'P 1'
#
loop_
_entity.id
_entity.type
_entity.pdbx_description
1 polymer ?
#
loop_
_entity_poly.entity_id
_entity_poly.type
_entity_poly.pdbx_seq_one_letter_code
_entity_poly.pdbx_strand_id
1 'polypeptide(L)' 'MVKRAKSGQPLLDKDGNIQSLTSRTLHPVPLAIGGRGLAPGVRFRKDLPDAGLANVAAPAGYESTLIEVVLD' A
#
# COMPACT_ATOMS: atom_id res chain seq x y z
N MET A 1 -4.54 -14.93 -5.95
CA MET A 1 -3.06 -14.83 -5.93
C MET A 1 -2.46 -16.22 -5.92
N VAL A 2 -1.20 -16.38 -6.31
CA VAL A 2 -0.56 -17.70 -6.51
C VAL A 2 0.63 -17.88 -5.57
N LYS A 3 0.83 -19.10 -5.06
CA LYS A 3 2.06 -19.42 -4.34
C LYS A 3 3.22 -19.44 -5.34
N ARG A 4 4.38 -18.91 -4.95
CA ARG A 4 5.56 -18.83 -5.81
C ARG A 4 6.76 -19.47 -5.12
N ALA A 5 7.62 -20.11 -5.91
CA ALA A 5 8.92 -20.55 -5.46
C ALA A 5 9.83 -19.34 -5.19
N LYS A 6 10.99 -19.58 -4.55
CA LYS A 6 12.00 -18.53 -4.35
C LYS A 6 12.49 -17.91 -5.67
N SER A 7 12.40 -18.63 -6.79
CA SER A 7 12.68 -18.14 -8.15
C SER A 7 11.58 -17.23 -8.73
N GLY A 8 10.46 -17.04 -8.03
CA GLY A 8 9.32 -16.24 -8.49
C GLY A 8 8.31 -16.99 -9.35
N GLN A 9 8.61 -18.22 -9.77
CA GLN A 9 7.69 -19.02 -10.60
C GLN A 9 6.50 -19.56 -9.79
N PRO A 10 5.29 -19.66 -10.37
CA PRO A 10 4.14 -20.28 -9.70
C PRO A 10 4.45 -21.72 -9.27
N LEU A 11 4.02 -22.09 -8.07
CA LEU A 11 4.08 -23.48 -7.62
C LEU A 11 2.91 -24.26 -8.21
N LEU A 12 3.21 -25.45 -8.73
CA LEU A 12 2.22 -26.40 -9.21
C LEU A 12 1.96 -27.47 -8.15
N ASP A 13 0.76 -28.02 -8.11
CA ASP A 13 0.45 -29.24 -7.38
C ASP A 13 0.90 -30.48 -8.17
N LYS A 14 0.56 -31.67 -7.67
CA LYS A 14 0.96 -32.94 -8.28
C LYS A 14 0.31 -33.19 -9.65
N ASP A 15 -0.82 -32.55 -9.91
CA ASP A 15 -1.60 -32.68 -11.13
C ASP A 15 -1.23 -31.58 -12.16
N GLY A 16 -0.26 -30.72 -11.81
CA GLY A 16 0.21 -29.63 -12.66
C GLY A 16 -0.62 -28.35 -12.55
N ASN A 17 -1.58 -28.27 -11.62
CA ASN A 17 -2.40 -27.07 -11.44
C ASN A 17 -1.72 -26.04 -10.54
N ILE A 18 -2.02 -24.76 -10.75
CA ILE A 18 -1.46 -23.67 -9.96
C ILE A 18 -1.99 -23.72 -8.53
N GLN A 19 -1.07 -23.66 -7.56
CA GLN A 19 -1.44 -23.55 -6.15
C GLN A 19 -1.91 -22.13 -5.81
N SER A 20 -3.15 -22.03 -5.32
CA SER A 20 -3.70 -20.77 -4.81
C SER A 20 -3.02 -20.35 -3.50
N LEU A 21 -2.70 -19.06 -3.40
CA LEU A 21 -2.21 -18.44 -2.17
C LEU A 21 -3.41 -18.01 -1.32
N THR A 22 -3.59 -18.67 -0.18
CA THR A 22 -4.71 -18.42 0.76
C THR A 22 -4.31 -17.54 1.95
N SER A 23 -3.02 -17.29 2.15
CA SER A 23 -2.53 -16.36 3.16
C SER A 23 -2.49 -14.92 2.65
N ARG A 24 -2.28 -13.97 3.57
CA ARG A 24 -1.95 -12.57 3.24
C ARG A 24 -0.65 -12.47 2.44
N THR A 25 -0.48 -11.34 1.77
CA THR A 25 0.73 -11.05 0.98
C THR A 25 1.44 -9.83 1.51
N LEU A 26 2.69 -9.66 1.10
CA LEU A 26 3.51 -8.49 1.41
C LEU A 26 3.41 -7.39 0.35
N HIS A 27 2.41 -7.46 -0.55
CA HIS A 27 2.22 -6.39 -1.53
C HIS A 27 1.75 -5.11 -0.81
N PRO A 28 2.16 -3.93 -1.30
CA PRO A 28 1.64 -2.66 -0.83
C PRO A 28 0.11 -2.60 -0.92
N VAL A 29 -0.51 -1.87 -0.01
CA VAL A 29 -1.97 -1.66 0.00
C VAL A 29 -2.28 -0.36 -0.73
N PRO A 30 -3.21 -0.35 -1.72
CA PRO A 30 -3.61 0.88 -2.37
C PRO A 30 -4.35 1.81 -1.39
N LEU A 31 -4.08 3.11 -1.47
CA LEU A 31 -4.70 4.15 -0.64
C LEU A 31 -5.22 5.27 -1.54
N ALA A 32 -6.44 5.73 -1.27
CA ALA A 32 -7.07 6.83 -1.98
C ALA A 32 -7.72 7.80 -0.99
N ILE A 33 -7.70 9.09 -1.33
CA ILE A 33 -8.32 10.17 -0.55
C ILE A 33 -9.23 10.99 -1.46
N GLY A 34 -10.36 11.45 -0.93
CA GLY A 34 -11.37 12.18 -1.69
C GLY A 34 -12.57 12.54 -0.82
N GLY A 35 -13.52 13.26 -1.41
CA GLY A 35 -14.80 13.59 -0.76
C GLY A 35 -15.10 15.09 -0.71
N ARG A 36 -16.38 15.41 -0.51
CA ARG A 36 -16.84 16.79 -0.34
C ARG A 36 -16.21 17.39 0.92
N GLY A 37 -15.51 18.50 0.76
CA GLY A 37 -14.80 19.16 1.86
C GLY A 37 -13.32 18.78 1.96
N LEU A 38 -12.78 17.95 1.06
CA LEU A 38 -11.34 17.83 0.90
C LEU A 38 -10.78 19.17 0.44
N ALA A 39 -9.79 19.71 1.16
CA ALA A 39 -9.21 21.00 0.84
C ALA A 39 -8.57 20.97 -0.57
N PRO A 40 -8.69 22.05 -1.36
CA PRO A 40 -7.93 22.20 -2.60
C PRO A 40 -6.43 22.03 -2.33
N GLY A 41 -5.71 21.42 -3.27
CA GLY A 41 -4.26 21.23 -3.16
C GLY A 41 -3.81 20.09 -2.23
N VAL A 42 -4.74 19.32 -1.64
CA VAL A 42 -4.37 18.09 -0.92
C VAL A 42 -3.75 17.08 -1.88
N ARG A 43 -2.56 16.58 -1.55
CA ARG A 43 -1.87 15.52 -2.30
C ARG A 43 -1.08 14.59 -1.38
N PHE A 44 -0.76 13.41 -1.88
CA PHE A 44 0.24 12.56 -1.23
C PHE A 44 1.62 13.19 -1.33
N ARG A 45 2.32 13.20 -0.19
CA ARG A 45 3.71 13.62 -0.10
C ARG A 45 4.61 12.70 -0.92
N LYS A 46 5.68 13.26 -1.49
CA LYS A 46 6.66 12.53 -2.32
C LYS A 46 8.00 12.32 -1.62
N ASP A 47 8.19 12.95 -0.47
CA ASP A 47 9.41 12.90 0.34
C ASP A 47 9.39 11.77 1.41
N LEU A 48 8.37 10.91 1.38
CA LEU A 48 8.21 9.74 2.27
C LEU A 48 8.15 8.43 1.46
N PRO A 49 9.27 7.95 0.88
CA PRO A 49 9.26 6.78 0.00
C PRO A 49 8.90 5.47 0.71
N ASP A 50 9.16 5.38 2.03
CA ASP A 50 8.95 4.18 2.85
C ASP A 50 7.71 4.30 3.76
N ALA A 51 6.79 5.21 3.45
CA ALA A 51 5.63 5.45 4.29
C ALA A 51 4.72 4.21 4.41
N GLY A 52 4.27 3.93 5.63
CA GLY A 52 3.43 2.79 5.95
C GLY A 52 2.03 3.20 6.45
N LEU A 53 1.26 2.20 6.88
CA LEU A 53 -0.09 2.43 7.40
C LEU A 53 -0.12 3.31 8.66
N ALA A 54 0.97 3.37 9.43
CA ALA A 54 1.09 4.26 10.58
C ALA A 54 0.98 5.75 10.19
N ASN A 55 1.42 6.11 8.98
CA ASN A 55 1.39 7.49 8.49
C ASN A 55 -0.02 7.95 8.08
N VAL A 56 -0.99 7.04 7.92
CA VAL A 56 -2.39 7.36 7.56
C VAL A 56 -3.10 8.13 8.66
N ALA A 57 -2.83 7.75 9.92
CA ALA A 57 -3.47 8.33 11.10
C ALA A 57 -2.42 8.94 12.03
N ALA A 58 -1.35 9.52 11.45
CA ALA A 58 -0.23 10.04 12.21
C ALA A 58 -0.72 11.06 13.27
N PRO A 59 -0.61 10.74 14.58
CA PRO A 59 -0.87 11.72 15.61
C PRO A 59 0.21 12.80 15.52
N ALA A 60 -0.18 14.05 15.78
CA ALA A 60 0.75 15.17 15.71
C ALA A 60 2.00 14.91 16.57
N GLY A 61 3.19 14.97 15.94
CA GLY A 61 4.48 14.89 16.61
C GLY A 61 5.15 13.51 16.69
N TYR A 62 4.54 12.44 16.18
CA TYR A 62 5.17 11.10 16.17
C TYR A 62 5.73 10.73 14.80
N GLU A 63 4.87 10.75 13.79
CA GLU A 63 5.22 10.42 12.42
C GLU A 63 4.76 11.54 11.49
N SER A 64 5.43 11.66 10.36
CA SER A 64 4.93 12.51 9.28
C SER A 64 3.64 11.95 8.71
N THR A 65 2.62 12.81 8.50
CA THR A 65 1.40 12.44 7.77
C THR A 65 1.69 12.16 6.29
N LEU A 66 0.91 11.27 5.67
CA LEU A 66 1.01 10.93 4.24
C LEU A 66 0.61 12.06 3.29
N ILE A 67 -0.16 13.03 3.77
CA ILE A 67 -0.75 14.08 2.94
C ILE A 67 -0.20 15.44 3.30
N GLU A 68 -0.14 16.32 2.32
CA GLU A 68 0.14 17.74 2.49
C GLU A 68 -0.93 18.55 1.76
N VAL A 69 -1.13 19.79 2.21
CA VAL A 69 -1.90 20.80 1.48
C VAL A 69 -0.90 21.77 0.88
N VAL A 70 -0.84 21.83 -0.45
CA VAL A 70 -0.05 22.85 -1.14
C VAL A 70 -0.99 23.96 -1.59
N LEU A 71 -0.74 25.15 -1.06
CA LEU A 71 -1.39 26.38 -1.50
C LEU A 71 -0.45 27.00 -2.54
N ASP A 72 -0.94 27.13 -3.77
CA ASP A 72 -0.26 27.88 -4.83
C ASP A 72 -0.35 29.39 -4.57
#